data_AF-A0A849ZMY8-F1
#
_entry.id   AF-A0A849ZMY8-F1
#
_cell.length_a   1.000
_cell.length_b   1.000
_cell.length_c   1.000
_cell.angle_alpha   90.00
_cell.angle_beta   90.00
_cell.angle_gamma   90.00
#
_symmetry.space_group_name_H-M   'P 1'
#
loop_
_entity.id
_entity.type
_entity.pdbx_description
1 polymer ?
#
loop_
_entity_poly.entity_id
_entity_poly.type
_entity_poly.pdbx_seq_one_letter_code
_entity_poly.pdbx_strand_id
1 'polypeptide(L)'
;MPEATRWRICREVVVHRIDDEAVVYDPGAHEVLYLDADAFEVFKQVDGTRDDAAIFLKLAQKHGERTDEVASRFAPVLAAMRRHGWIGRILGADEVS
;
A
#
# COMPACT_ATOMS: atom_id res chain seq x y z
N MET A 1 -18.65 -15.98 -1.25
CA MET A 1 -17.19 -15.76 -1.07
C MET A 1 -17.02 -14.36 -0.51
N PRO A 2 -16.23 -14.12 0.54
CA PRO A 2 -16.01 -12.76 1.02
C PRO A 2 -15.37 -11.93 -0.10
N GLU A 3 -15.84 -10.70 -0.30
CA GLU A 3 -15.33 -9.83 -1.35
C GLU A 3 -13.85 -9.50 -1.13
N ALA A 4 -13.08 -9.58 -2.22
CA ALA A 4 -11.67 -9.20 -2.21
C ALA A 4 -11.54 -7.73 -1.79
N THR A 5 -10.86 -7.52 -0.68
CA THR A 5 -10.71 -6.20 -0.10
C THR A 5 -9.56 -5.48 -0.76
N ARG A 6 -9.87 -4.42 -1.51
CA ARG A 6 -8.86 -3.63 -2.23
C ARG A 6 -8.46 -2.40 -1.43
N TRP A 7 -7.26 -1.87 -1.70
CA TRP A 7 -6.71 -0.73 -0.96
C TRP A 7 -6.38 0.42 -1.89
N ARG A 8 -6.78 1.64 -1.52
CA ARG A 8 -6.35 2.89 -2.16
C ARG A 8 -5.70 3.80 -1.16
N ILE A 9 -4.87 4.71 -1.64
CA ILE A 9 -4.44 5.87 -0.85
C ILE A 9 -5.68 6.74 -0.57
N CYS A 10 -5.89 7.09 0.69
CA CYS A 10 -7.07 7.84 1.16
C CYS A 10 -7.04 9.32 0.83
N ARG A 11 -5.84 9.86 0.61
CA ARG A 11 -5.55 11.29 0.59
C ARG A 11 -4.88 11.65 -0.74
N GLU A 12 -5.10 12.87 -1.21
CA GLU A 12 -4.24 13.44 -2.24
C GLU A 12 -2.88 13.69 -1.60
N VAL A 13 -1.88 12.91 -1.99
CA VAL A 13 -0.53 13.00 -1.40
C VAL A 13 0.48 13.42 -2.47
N VAL A 14 1.47 14.17 -2.04
CA VAL A 14 2.65 14.49 -2.84
C VAL A 14 3.75 13.52 -2.45
N VAL A 15 4.30 12.82 -3.44
CA VAL A 15 5.35 11.82 -3.23
C VAL A 15 6.67 12.35 -3.78
N HIS A 16 7.65 12.54 -2.89
CA HIS A 16 9.02 12.86 -3.24
C HIS A 16 9.89 11.62 -3.06
N ARG A 17 10.33 11.05 -4.18
CA ARG A 17 11.18 9.86 -4.17
C ARG A 17 12.65 10.22 -3.93
N ILE A 18 13.31 9.43 -3.09
CA ILE A 18 14.74 9.52 -2.80
C ILE A 18 15.30 8.10 -2.94
N ASP A 19 15.92 7.80 -4.08
CA ASP A 19 16.40 6.45 -4.43
C ASP A 19 15.32 5.35 -4.33
N ASP A 20 15.43 4.44 -3.37
CA ASP A 20 14.46 3.39 -3.07
C ASP A 20 13.48 3.78 -1.95
N GLU A 21 13.65 4.94 -1.34
CA GLU A 21 12.79 5.52 -0.30
C GLU A 21 11.86 6.61 -0.84
N ALA A 22 10.93 7.07 -0.01
CA ALA A 22 10.10 8.22 -0.33
C ALA A 22 9.69 9.04 0.90
N VAL A 23 9.59 10.36 0.69
CA VAL A 23 8.89 11.27 1.57
C VAL A 23 7.49 11.51 1.00
N VAL A 24 6.46 11.23 1.78
CA VAL A 24 5.06 11.42 1.39
C VAL A 24 4.47 12.55 2.23
N TYR A 25 3.97 13.59 1.57
CA TYR A 25 3.31 14.73 2.20
C TYR A 25 1.81 14.71 1.91
N ASP A 26 1.00 14.82 2.96
CA ASP A 26 -0.43 15.07 2.86
C ASP A 26 -0.69 16.57 3.14
N PRO A 27 -1.02 17.37 2.12
CA PRO A 27 -1.35 18.78 2.28
C PRO A 27 -2.64 19.03 3.06
N GLY A 28 -3.61 18.11 3.00
CA GLY A 28 -4.89 18.26 3.69
C GLY A 28 -4.77 18.01 5.20
N ALA A 29 -3.92 17.06 5.59
CA ALA A 29 -3.68 16.75 7.00
C ALA A 29 -2.47 17.50 7.60
N HIS A 30 -1.65 18.16 6.76
CA HIS A 30 -0.35 18.71 7.15
C HIS A 30 0.59 17.67 7.77
N GLU A 31 0.55 16.43 7.26
CA GLU A 31 1.34 15.31 7.77
C GLU A 31 2.45 14.93 6.78
N VAL A 32 3.61 14.53 7.32
CA VAL A 32 4.76 14.03 6.54
C VAL A 32 5.08 12.62 7.01
N LEU A 33 5.27 11.71 6.06
CA LEU A 33 5.77 10.36 6.27
C LEU A 33 7.11 10.17 5.57
N TYR A 34 7.99 9.43 6.25
CA TYR A 34 9.17 8.85 5.65
C TYR A 34 8.91 7.36 5.45
N LEU A 35 9.03 6.92 4.20
CA LEU A 35 8.91 5.53 3.81
C LEU A 35 10.32 5.03 3.48
N ASP A 36 10.78 4.05 4.24
CA ASP A 36 11.96 3.28 3.87
C ASP A 36 11.68 2.45 2.59
N ALA A 37 12.70 1.74 2.11
CA ALA A 37 12.61 0.96 0.88
C ALA A 37 11.43 -0.03 0.88
N ASP A 38 11.26 -0.77 1.98
CA ASP A 38 10.22 -1.78 2.11
C ASP A 38 8.82 -1.15 2.17
N ALA A 39 8.66 -0.08 2.94
CA ALA A 39 7.42 0.66 3.03
C ALA A 39 7.04 1.32 1.71
N PHE A 40 8.00 1.88 0.98
CA PHE A 40 7.73 2.47 -0.32
C PHE A 40 7.34 1.43 -1.36
N GLU A 41 7.93 0.22 -1.32
CA GLU A 41 7.53 -0.89 -2.18
C GLU A 41 6.07 -1.31 -1.97
N VAL A 42 5.65 -1.46 -0.71
CA VAL A 42 4.24 -1.75 -0.38
C VAL A 42 3.34 -0.62 -0.84
N PHE A 43 3.72 0.64 -0.55
CA PHE A 43 2.95 1.82 -0.92
C PHE A 43 2.64 1.89 -2.42
N LYS A 44 3.62 1.55 -3.28
CA LYS A 44 3.45 1.51 -4.74
C LYS A 44 2.44 0.46 -5.22
N GLN A 45 2.15 -0.58 -4.43
CA GLN A 45 1.17 -1.59 -4.83
C GLN A 45 -0.27 -1.20 -4.51
N VAL A 46 -0.48 -0.15 -3.71
CA VAL A 46 -1.79 0.32 -3.24
C VAL A 46 -2.39 1.32 -4.25
N ASP A 47 -3.02 0.80 -5.30
CA ASP A 47 -3.58 1.58 -6.41
C ASP A 47 -5.12 1.49 -6.55
N GLY A 48 -5.79 0.89 -5.57
CA GLY A 48 -7.24 0.65 -5.58
C GLY A 48 -7.66 -0.65 -6.28
N THR A 49 -6.74 -1.38 -6.90
CA THR A 49 -7.08 -2.58 -7.68
C THR A 49 -6.69 -3.89 -6.99
N ARG A 50 -5.70 -3.87 -6.09
CA ARG A 50 -5.14 -5.07 -5.46
C ARG A 50 -5.63 -5.28 -4.03
N ASP A 51 -5.85 -6.54 -3.67
CA ASP A 51 -5.99 -7.01 -2.29
C ASP A 51 -4.64 -7.44 -1.70
N ASP A 52 -4.63 -7.83 -0.42
CA ASP A 52 -3.41 -8.25 0.30
C ASP A 52 -2.66 -9.36 -0.44
N ALA A 53 -3.39 -10.38 -0.89
CA ALA A 53 -2.81 -11.54 -1.57
C ALA A 53 -2.14 -11.12 -2.89
N ALA A 54 -2.80 -10.26 -3.69
CA ALA A 54 -2.24 -9.75 -4.92
C ALA A 54 -1.03 -8.83 -4.69
N ILE A 55 -1.04 -8.01 -3.63
CA ILE A 55 0.11 -7.18 -3.23
C ILE A 55 1.30 -8.08 -2.89
N PHE A 56 1.13 -9.07 -2.01
CA PHE A 56 2.23 -9.95 -1.59
C PHE A 56 2.73 -10.84 -2.72
N LEU A 57 1.85 -11.34 -3.58
CA LEU A 57 2.26 -12.09 -4.77
C LEU A 57 3.12 -11.23 -5.69
N LYS A 58 2.76 -9.96 -5.91
CA LYS A 58 3.51 -9.04 -6.76
C LYS A 58 4.89 -8.72 -6.20
N LEU A 59 4.97 -8.50 -4.88
CA LEU A 59 6.25 -8.28 -4.19
C LEU A 59 7.12 -9.55 -4.24
N ALA A 60 6.56 -10.73 -3.99
CA ALA A 60 7.26 -12.01 -4.10
C ALA A 60 7.87 -12.23 -5.49
N GLN A 61 7.11 -11.97 -6.56
CA GLN A 61 7.61 -12.03 -7.93
C GLN A 61 8.75 -11.05 -8.19
N LYS A 62 8.67 -9.83 -7.63
CA LYS A 62 9.69 -8.81 -7.78
C LYS A 62 11.00 -9.18 -7.09
N HIS A 63 10.91 -9.77 -5.90
CA HIS A 63 12.08 -10.13 -5.10
C HIS A 63 12.61 -11.54 -5.39
N GLY A 64 11.90 -12.36 -6.17
CA GLY A 64 12.25 -13.77 -6.39
C GLY A 64 12.12 -14.61 -5.12
N GLU A 65 11.26 -14.18 -4.19
CA GLU A 65 11.04 -14.79 -2.88
C GLU A 65 9.70 -15.56 -2.86
N ARG A 66 9.48 -16.36 -1.80
CA ARG A 66 8.17 -17.00 -1.60
C ARG A 66 7.15 -15.99 -1.08
N THR A 67 5.88 -16.16 -1.46
CA THR A 67 4.80 -15.26 -1.04
C THR A 67 4.57 -15.23 0.45
N ASP A 68 4.79 -16.33 1.17
CA ASP A 68 4.63 -16.39 2.63
C ASP A 68 5.75 -15.68 3.40
N GLU A 69 6.98 -15.72 2.89
CA GLU A 69 8.12 -14.95 3.43
C GLU A 69 7.90 -13.45 3.25
N VAL A 70 7.50 -13.04 2.05
CA VAL A 70 7.12 -11.65 1.73
C VAL A 70 5.93 -11.19 2.56
N ALA A 71 4.89 -12.01 2.70
CA ALA A 71 3.72 -11.65 3.51
C ALA A 71 4.13 -11.43 4.98
N SER A 72 5.00 -12.28 5.54
CA SER A 72 5.50 -12.12 6.90
C SER A 72 6.29 -10.81 7.10
N ARG A 73 7.08 -10.40 6.10
CA ARG A 73 7.85 -9.15 6.11
C ARG A 73 6.97 -7.91 5.95
N PHE A 74 6.04 -7.91 4.98
CA PHE A 74 5.33 -6.70 4.56
C PHE A 74 3.91 -6.55 5.14
N ALA A 75 3.30 -7.60 5.71
CA ALA A 75 2.00 -7.48 6.36
C ALA A 75 1.98 -6.47 7.53
N PRO A 76 3.01 -6.38 8.39
CA PRO A 76 3.06 -5.35 9.43
C PRO A 76 3.07 -3.92 8.88
N VAL A 77 3.79 -3.70 7.77
CA VAL A 77 3.88 -2.41 7.08
C VAL A 77 2.51 -1.99 6.52
N LEU A 78 1.86 -2.91 5.79
CA LEU A 78 0.53 -2.68 5.24
C LEU A 78 -0.51 -2.43 6.34
N ALA A 79 -0.42 -3.16 7.45
CA ALA A 79 -1.27 -2.95 8.63
C ALA A 79 -1.02 -1.58 9.29
N ALA A 80 0.22 -1.12 9.38
CA ALA A 80 0.54 0.21 9.89
C ALA A 80 -0.08 1.30 9.01
N MET A 81 0.06 1.22 7.68
CA MET A 81 -0.55 2.19 6.75
C MET A 81 -2.08 2.28 6.92
N ARG A 82 -2.76 1.15 7.17
CA ARG A 82 -4.20 1.11 7.47
C ARG A 82 -4.52 1.79 8.78
N ARG A 83 -3.80 1.42 9.86
CA ARG A 83 -4.04 1.95 11.22
C ARG A 83 -3.87 3.46 11.28
N HIS A 84 -2.92 4.00 10.51
CA HIS A 84 -2.67 5.43 10.42
C HIS A 84 -3.56 6.16 9.39
N GLY A 85 -4.47 5.45 8.71
CA GLY A 85 -5.46 6.04 7.81
C GLY A 85 -4.91 6.51 6.46
N TRP A 86 -3.68 6.12 6.10
CA TRP A 86 -3.06 6.47 4.82
C TRP A 86 -3.67 5.71 3.65
N ILE A 87 -4.10 4.48 3.92
CA ILE A 87 -4.79 3.65 2.94
C ILE A 87 -6.15 3.23 3.45
N GLY A 88 -7.12 3.21 2.53
CA GLY A 88 -8.54 2.99 2.80
C GLY A 88 -9.03 1.74 2.12
N ARG A 89 -10.04 1.13 2.73
CA ARG A 89 -10.70 -0.06 2.21
C ARG A 89 -11.64 0.32 1.07
N ILE A 90 -11.50 -0.34 -0.08
CA ILE A 90 -12.52 -0.35 -1.13
C ILE A 90 -13.23 -1.71 -1.05
N LEU A 91 -14.53 -1.65 -0.76
CA LEU A 91 -15.45 -2.78 -0.92
C LEU A 91 -15.99 -2.72 -2.36
N GLY A 92 -16.17 -3.87 -3.03
CA GLY A 92 -16.97 -3.89 -4.26
C GLY A 92 -18.43 -3.58 -3.89
N ALA A 93 -19.24 -2.84 -4.63
CA ALA A 93 -19.09 -2.25 -5.96
C ALA A 93 -19.37 -0.74 -5.90
N ASP A 94 -18.52 0.03 -6.57
CA ASP A 94 -18.94 1.29 -7.18
C ASP A 94 -18.40 1.23 -8.62
N GLU A 95 -19.15 0.53 -9.48
CA GLU A 95 -19.28 0.97 -10.86
C GLU A 95 -20.01 2.31 -10.79
N VAL A 96 -19.29 3.42 -10.92
CA VAL A 96 -19.94 4.71 -11.17
C VAL A 96 -19.43 5.24 -12.49
N SER A 97 -20.23 4.90 -13.51
CA SER A 97 -20.61 5.67 -14.71
C SER A 97 -19.50 6.28 -15.58
#